data_AF-A0A818MAX0-F1
#
_entry.id   AF-A0A818MAX0-F1
#
_cell.length_a   1.000
_cell.length_b   1.000
_cell.length_c   1.000
_cell.angle_alpha   90.00
_cell.angle_beta   90.00
_cell.angle_gamma   90.00
#
_symmetry.space_group_name_H-M   'P 1'
#
loop_
_entity.id
_entity.type
_entity.pdbx_description
1 polymer ?
#
loop_
_entity_poly.entity_id
_entity_poly.type
_entity_poly.pdbx_seq_one_letter_code
_entity_poly.pdbx_strand_id
1 'polypeptide(L)'
;QDTTKNKYIEWIKQLPSNEKTTWLGLPDNAEKVLLISQGSKFAVDLLKCDQSDETTLAIDFDAGEHKEEDASTGRPAWMIHVQHTTDTWLKSLPKTLTSIKRTSDSIKVPLFRCVEGEVNFAANLLRLVRQDLADIQAVCDGSKKQTNDTRDLLNNLSKGITPSTWKKYRVPPRISAMQWMSDFVARLKQLEKLVTLTITESVQSLRYVQMRLGG
;
A
#
# COMPACT_ATOMS: atom_id res chain seq x y z
N GLN A 1 6.10 -54.60 -27.63
CA GLN A 1 5.32 -53.34 -27.75
C GLN A 1 6.30 -52.25 -28.17
N ASP A 2 6.23 -51.82 -29.43
CA ASP A 2 7.22 -50.90 -30.03
C ASP A 2 7.14 -49.51 -29.42
N THR A 3 8.20 -49.12 -28.72
CA THR A 3 8.47 -47.81 -28.11
C THR A 3 9.11 -46.85 -29.12
N THR A 4 8.59 -46.79 -30.34
CA THR A 4 9.16 -45.95 -31.40
C THR A 4 8.76 -44.48 -31.19
N LYS A 5 9.73 -43.56 -31.27
CA LYS A 5 9.58 -42.09 -31.15
C LYS A 5 8.34 -41.53 -31.87
N ASN A 6 8.02 -42.07 -33.05
CA ASN A 6 6.89 -41.61 -33.87
C ASN A 6 5.53 -41.77 -33.18
N LYS A 7 5.33 -42.82 -32.36
CA LYS A 7 4.08 -43.01 -31.60
C LYS A 7 3.89 -41.95 -30.52
N TYR A 8 4.96 -41.53 -29.86
CA TYR A 8 4.89 -40.43 -28.89
C TYR A 8 4.58 -39.09 -29.57
N ILE A 9 5.14 -38.85 -30.75
CA ILE A 9 4.84 -37.63 -31.54
C ILE A 9 3.38 -37.62 -31.98
N GLU A 10 2.85 -38.75 -32.43
CA GLU A 10 1.44 -38.89 -32.82
C GLU A 10 0.50 -38.67 -31.62
N TRP A 11 0.85 -39.21 -30.45
CA TRP A 11 0.12 -38.97 -29.20
C TRP A 11 0.15 -37.50 -28.76
N ILE A 12 1.31 -36.84 -28.82
CA ILE A 12 1.43 -35.40 -28.50
C ILE A 12 0.53 -34.57 -29.43
N LYS A 13 0.44 -34.91 -30.72
CA LYS A 13 -0.43 -34.23 -31.68
C LYS A 13 -1.93 -34.40 -31.40
N GLN A 14 -2.30 -35.44 -30.65
CA GLN A 14 -3.69 -35.68 -30.24
C GLN A 14 -4.07 -34.95 -28.94
N LEU A 15 -3.11 -34.32 -28.25
CA LEU A 15 -3.41 -33.53 -27.06
C LEU A 15 -4.20 -32.26 -27.42
N PRO A 16 -5.16 -31.85 -26.57
CA PRO A 16 -5.89 -30.60 -26.79
C PRO A 16 -4.94 -29.41 -26.67
N SER A 17 -5.16 -28.39 -27.50
CA SER A 17 -4.31 -27.19 -27.53
C SER A 17 -4.40 -26.32 -26.28
N ASN A 18 -5.41 -26.51 -25.44
CA ASN A 18 -5.57 -25.81 -24.18
C ASN A 18 -5.05 -26.70 -23.03
N GLU A 19 -3.87 -26.35 -22.53
CA GLU A 19 -3.24 -26.99 -21.38
C GLU A 19 -3.87 -26.47 -20.08
N LYS A 20 -4.54 -27.35 -19.32
CA LYS A 20 -5.13 -26.97 -18.03
C LYS A 20 -4.10 -27.01 -16.92
N THR A 21 -4.15 -26.06 -16.00
CA THR A 21 -3.25 -26.06 -14.81
C THR A 21 -3.41 -27.30 -13.93
N THR A 22 -4.53 -28.02 -14.02
CA THR A 22 -4.72 -29.34 -13.38
C THR A 22 -3.72 -30.40 -13.84
N TRP A 23 -3.19 -30.31 -15.06
CA TRP A 23 -2.17 -31.24 -15.55
C TRP A 23 -0.85 -31.11 -14.76
N LEU A 24 -0.63 -29.94 -14.15
CA LEU A 24 0.49 -29.66 -13.25
C LEU A 24 0.13 -29.90 -11.78
N GLY A 25 -1.06 -30.46 -11.49
CA GLY A 25 -1.58 -30.62 -10.13
C GLY A 25 -1.97 -29.31 -9.44
N LEU A 26 -2.06 -28.21 -10.19
CA LEU A 26 -2.47 -26.90 -9.67
C LEU A 26 -4.00 -26.71 -9.78
N PRO A 27 -4.62 -25.99 -8.83
CA PRO A 27 -6.04 -25.69 -8.91
C PRO A 27 -6.33 -24.74 -10.07
N ASP A 28 -7.49 -24.90 -10.73
CA ASP A 28 -7.96 -24.06 -11.85
C ASP A 28 -7.98 -22.55 -11.56
N ASN A 29 -8.05 -22.18 -10.28
CA ASN A 29 -8.00 -20.79 -9.85
C ASN A 29 -6.67 -20.12 -10.17
N ALA A 30 -5.57 -20.89 -10.26
CA ALA A 30 -4.26 -20.37 -10.63
C ALA A 30 -4.26 -19.82 -12.06
N GLU A 31 -4.88 -20.55 -12.99
CA GLU A 31 -5.05 -20.12 -14.38
C GLU A 31 -5.88 -18.83 -14.47
N LYS A 32 -6.97 -18.76 -13.71
CA LYS A 32 -7.83 -17.56 -13.66
C LYS A 32 -7.06 -16.33 -13.19
N VAL A 33 -6.27 -16.45 -12.11
CA VAL A 33 -5.46 -15.33 -11.60
C VAL A 33 -4.41 -14.88 -12.63
N LEU A 34 -3.79 -15.84 -13.32
CA LEU A 34 -2.83 -15.53 -14.39
C LEU A 34 -3.50 -14.79 -15.55
N LEU A 35 -4.64 -15.29 -16.04
CA LEU A 35 -5.40 -14.69 -17.14
C LEU A 35 -5.89 -13.29 -16.77
N ILE A 36 -6.38 -13.09 -15.54
CA ILE A 36 -6.76 -11.75 -15.05
C ILE A 36 -5.55 -10.82 -15.04
N SER A 37 -4.39 -11.29 -14.57
CA SER A 37 -3.16 -10.49 -14.58
C SER A 37 -2.71 -10.14 -16.00
N GLN A 38 -2.82 -11.07 -16.95
CA GLN A 38 -2.48 -10.84 -18.36
C GLN A 38 -3.46 -9.86 -19.02
N GLY A 39 -4.76 -10.04 -18.79
CA GLY A 39 -5.81 -9.14 -19.29
C GLY A 39 -5.67 -7.72 -18.74
N SER A 40 -5.35 -7.57 -17.46
CA SER A 40 -5.07 -6.26 -16.87
C SER A 40 -3.85 -5.59 -17.49
N LYS A 41 -2.78 -6.34 -17.75
CA LYS A 41 -1.60 -5.83 -18.47
C LYS A 41 -1.95 -5.41 -19.89
N PHE A 42 -2.69 -6.24 -20.63
CA PHE A 42 -3.13 -5.96 -21.99
C PHE A 42 -3.98 -4.68 -22.07
N ALA A 43 -4.92 -4.48 -21.14
CA ALA A 43 -5.73 -3.26 -21.08
C ALA A 43 -4.86 -2.00 -20.84
N VAL A 44 -3.86 -2.09 -19.95
CA VAL A 44 -2.91 -1.00 -19.73
C VAL A 44 -2.06 -0.72 -20.96
N ASP A 45 -1.61 -1.76 -21.67
CA ASP A 45 -0.81 -1.60 -22.88
C ASP A 45 -1.65 -1.00 -24.03
N LEU A 46 -2.92 -1.38 -24.16
CA LEU A 46 -3.86 -0.80 -25.12
C LEU A 46 -4.13 0.68 -24.84
N LEU A 47 -4.35 1.05 -23.57
CA LEU A 47 -4.52 2.46 -23.17
C LEU A 47 -3.27 3.29 -23.50
N LYS A 48 -2.08 2.72 -23.37
CA LYS A 48 -0.83 3.42 -23.74
C LYS A 48 -0.68 3.60 -25.25
N CYS A 49 -1.11 2.61 -26.05
CA CYS A 49 -1.11 2.74 -27.51
C CYS A 49 -2.08 3.84 -27.98
N ASP A 50 -3.27 3.91 -27.38
CA ASP A 50 -4.25 4.98 -27.64
C ASP A 50 -3.68 6.36 -27.31
N GLN A 51 -3.04 6.50 -26.15
CA GLN A 51 -2.37 7.74 -25.73
C GLN A 51 -1.13 8.09 -26.58
N SER A 52 -0.51 7.12 -27.26
CA SER A 52 0.64 7.40 -28.15
C SER A 52 0.22 7.93 -29.52
N ASP A 53 -1.01 7.68 -29.95
CA ASP A 53 -1.54 8.16 -31.24
C ASP A 53 -2.22 9.56 -31.12
N GLU A 54 -2.70 9.95 -29.93
CA GLU A 54 -3.08 11.33 -29.61
C GLU A 54 -1.95 12.11 -28.94
N THR A 55 -0.99 12.59 -29.73
CA THR A 55 -0.10 13.72 -29.39
C THR A 55 0.75 13.59 -28.11
N THR A 56 2.06 13.62 -28.32
CA THR A 56 3.07 14.09 -27.37
C THR A 56 2.64 15.33 -26.57
N LEU A 57 1.95 15.12 -25.45
CA LEU A 57 1.94 15.99 -24.29
C LEU A 57 2.56 15.18 -23.16
N ALA A 58 3.87 15.01 -23.27
CA ALA A 58 4.67 14.72 -22.10
C ALA A 58 4.33 15.80 -21.07
N ILE A 59 3.59 15.42 -20.02
CA ILE A 59 3.52 16.17 -18.78
C ILE A 59 4.90 16.02 -18.14
N ASP A 60 5.89 16.65 -18.76
CA ASP A 60 7.11 17.01 -18.07
C ASP A 60 6.68 18.00 -17.01
N PHE A 61 6.93 17.63 -15.75
CA PHE A 61 6.80 18.50 -14.59
C PHE A 61 7.94 19.54 -14.64
N ASP A 62 8.04 20.27 -15.75
CA ASP A 62 8.89 21.43 -15.89
C ASP A 62 8.08 22.69 -15.60
N ALA A 63 8.70 23.60 -14.89
CA ALA A 63 8.07 24.79 -14.37
C ALA A 63 7.76 25.76 -15.52
N GLY A 64 6.53 25.73 -16.03
CA GLY A 64 6.08 26.74 -17.00
C GLY A 64 4.74 26.37 -17.62
N GLU A 65 3.72 27.16 -17.28
CA GLU A 65 2.48 27.46 -18.02
C GLU A 65 1.88 26.37 -18.93
N HIS A 66 0.67 25.87 -18.62
CA HIS A 66 -0.48 25.88 -19.54
C HIS A 66 -1.78 25.35 -18.87
N LYS A 67 -2.68 26.31 -18.62
CA LYS A 67 -4.16 26.32 -18.69
C LYS A 67 -4.96 24.99 -18.65
N GLU A 68 -5.56 24.73 -17.49
CA GLU A 68 -7.01 24.48 -17.35
C GLU A 68 -7.49 25.34 -16.17
N GLU A 69 -8.12 26.46 -16.50
CA GLU A 69 -8.69 27.41 -15.54
C GLU A 69 -10.12 26.99 -15.22
N ASP A 70 -10.34 26.50 -14.01
CA ASP A 70 -11.66 26.50 -13.38
C ASP A 70 -11.69 27.56 -12.27
N ALA A 71 -12.60 28.52 -12.45
CA ALA A 71 -12.47 29.90 -11.99
C ALA A 71 -12.93 30.17 -10.55
N SER A 72 -12.52 29.34 -9.59
CA SER A 72 -12.72 29.65 -8.16
C SER A 72 -11.52 29.43 -7.25
N THR A 73 -10.49 28.68 -7.66
CA THR A 73 -9.32 28.41 -6.79
C THR A 73 -7.97 28.29 -7.51
N GLY A 74 -7.90 28.24 -8.84
CA GLY A 74 -6.63 28.18 -9.59
C GLY A 74 -5.75 26.96 -9.29
N ARG A 75 -6.28 25.93 -8.62
CA ARG A 75 -5.57 24.70 -8.25
C ARG A 75 -5.95 23.57 -9.21
N PRO A 76 -5.00 22.76 -9.69
CA PRO A 76 -5.30 21.66 -10.61
C PRO A 76 -6.10 20.54 -9.92
N ALA A 77 -6.92 19.80 -10.69
CA ALA A 77 -7.82 18.78 -10.18
C ALA A 77 -7.13 17.68 -9.34
N TRP A 78 -5.92 17.26 -9.74
CA TRP A 78 -5.14 16.28 -8.99
C TRP A 78 -4.74 16.78 -7.60
N MET A 79 -4.49 18.08 -7.44
CA MET A 79 -4.10 18.68 -6.15
C MET A 79 -5.28 18.71 -5.19
N ILE A 80 -6.48 19.04 -5.70
CA ILE A 80 -7.73 18.98 -4.93
C ILE A 80 -7.98 17.54 -4.47
N HIS A 81 -7.79 16.56 -5.34
CA HIS A 81 -7.94 15.15 -5.00
C HIS A 81 -6.96 14.69 -3.92
N VAL A 82 -5.68 15.05 -4.03
CA VAL A 82 -4.66 14.71 -3.02
C VAL A 82 -4.98 15.40 -1.70
N GLN A 83 -5.43 16.65 -1.72
CA GLN A 83 -5.81 17.39 -0.51
C GLN A 83 -6.97 16.72 0.22
N HIS A 84 -8.04 16.36 -0.49
CA HIS A 84 -9.18 15.64 0.08
C HIS A 84 -8.79 14.26 0.65
N THR A 85 -7.94 13.53 -0.07
CA THR A 85 -7.44 12.22 0.35
C THR A 85 -6.59 12.33 1.62
N THR A 86 -5.71 13.33 1.67
CA THR A 86 -4.85 13.64 2.81
C THR A 86 -5.68 13.99 4.05
N ASP A 87 -6.71 14.84 3.90
CA ASP A 87 -7.62 15.19 4.99
C ASP A 87 -8.38 13.96 5.52
N THR A 88 -8.90 13.13 4.62
CA THR A 88 -9.57 11.87 4.97
C THR A 88 -8.64 10.93 5.76
N TRP A 89 -7.40 10.77 5.30
CA TRP A 89 -6.41 9.92 5.99
C TRP A 89 -6.01 10.48 7.33
N LEU A 90 -5.79 11.80 7.44
CA LEU A 90 -5.41 12.45 8.69
C LEU A 90 -6.50 12.33 9.77
N LYS A 91 -7.77 12.35 9.36
CA LYS A 91 -8.94 12.08 10.21
C LYS A 91 -9.03 10.61 10.64
N SER A 92 -8.65 9.68 9.78
CA SER A 92 -8.68 8.24 10.08
C SER A 92 -7.55 7.78 11.00
N LEU A 93 -6.42 8.49 11.00
CA LEU A 93 -5.25 8.19 11.80
C LEU A 93 -5.40 8.74 13.22
N PRO A 94 -5.02 7.98 14.27
CA PRO A 94 -4.94 8.52 15.62
C PRO A 94 -3.91 9.66 15.68
N LYS A 95 -4.12 10.63 16.57
CA LYS A 95 -3.19 11.77 16.73
C LYS A 95 -1.85 11.33 17.30
N THR A 96 -1.90 10.45 18.28
CA THR A 96 -0.75 9.85 18.97
C THR A 96 -1.11 8.42 19.37
N LEU A 97 -0.10 7.57 19.55
CA LEU A 97 -0.27 6.27 20.18
C LEU A 97 0.13 6.38 21.65
N THR A 98 -0.69 5.82 22.53
CA THR A 98 -0.37 5.76 23.96
C THR A 98 0.84 4.87 24.19
N SER A 99 1.84 5.40 24.89
CA SER A 99 3.01 4.62 25.28
C SER A 99 2.67 3.69 26.44
N ILE A 100 3.18 2.45 26.39
CA ILE A 100 2.98 1.46 27.45
C ILE A 100 3.90 1.81 28.63
N LYS A 101 3.35 1.81 29.85
CA LYS A 101 4.14 2.06 31.06
C LYS A 101 5.00 0.85 31.40
N ARG A 102 6.30 1.08 31.53
CA ARG A 102 7.27 0.07 31.99
C ARG A 102 7.17 -0.14 33.49
N THR A 103 7.20 -1.39 33.92
CA THR A 103 7.33 -1.79 35.32
C THR A 103 8.40 -2.89 35.42
N SER A 104 9.08 -2.98 36.58
CA SER A 104 10.15 -3.97 36.81
C SER A 104 9.70 -5.41 36.56
N ASP A 105 8.43 -5.72 36.79
CA ASP A 105 7.87 -7.05 36.53
C ASP A 105 7.33 -7.24 35.10
N SER A 106 6.91 -6.18 34.43
CA SER A 106 6.40 -6.27 33.05
C SER A 106 7.52 -6.49 32.04
N ILE A 107 8.68 -5.87 32.24
CA ILE A 107 9.83 -6.01 31.34
C ILE A 107 10.43 -7.42 31.33
N LYS A 108 10.18 -8.21 32.38
CA LYS A 108 10.58 -9.63 32.44
C LYS A 108 9.77 -10.50 31.47
N VAL A 109 8.60 -10.04 31.02
CA VAL A 109 7.74 -10.80 30.11
C VAL A 109 8.17 -10.56 28.65
N PRO A 110 8.59 -11.59 27.89
CA PRO A 110 9.05 -11.41 26.50
C PRO A 110 7.99 -10.81 25.58
N LEU A 111 6.73 -11.23 25.73
CA LEU A 111 5.60 -10.70 24.94
C LEU A 111 5.41 -9.20 25.18
N PHE A 112 5.53 -8.74 26.42
CA PHE A 112 5.46 -7.31 26.74
C PHE A 112 6.53 -6.51 26.01
N ARG A 113 7.78 -6.99 26.02
CA ARG A 113 8.90 -6.33 25.33
C ARG A 113 8.68 -6.25 23.82
N CYS A 114 8.12 -7.30 23.22
CA CYS A 114 7.77 -7.29 21.79
C CYS A 114 6.68 -6.25 21.49
N VAL A 115 5.56 -6.27 22.23
CA VAL A 115 4.46 -5.31 22.05
C VAL A 115 4.95 -3.87 22.26
N GLU A 116 5.77 -3.63 23.28
CA GLU A 116 6.37 -2.32 23.52
C GLU A 116 7.26 -1.85 22.35
N GLY A 117 8.10 -2.74 21.83
CA GLY A 117 8.92 -2.46 20.66
C GLY A 117 8.07 -2.07 19.44
N GLU A 118 7.01 -2.85 19.18
CA GLU A 118 6.08 -2.62 18.08
C GLU A 118 5.32 -1.30 18.25
N VAL A 119 4.83 -0.98 19.45
CA VAL A 119 4.15 0.30 19.73
C VAL A 119 5.08 1.48 19.51
N ASN A 120 6.35 1.39 19.94
CA ASN A 120 7.33 2.45 19.71
C ASN A 120 7.67 2.62 18.23
N PHE A 121 7.83 1.51 17.50
CA PHE A 121 8.05 1.53 16.05
C PHE A 121 6.86 2.19 15.33
N ALA A 122 5.64 1.76 15.66
CA ALA A 122 4.41 2.30 15.08
C ALA A 122 4.19 3.77 15.42
N ALA A 123 4.51 4.21 16.66
CA ALA A 123 4.41 5.61 17.06
C ALA A 123 5.35 6.51 16.25
N ASN A 124 6.59 6.05 16.01
CA ASN A 124 7.56 6.76 15.19
C ASN A 124 7.13 6.84 13.72
N LEU A 125 6.60 5.74 13.17
CA LEU A 125 6.07 5.71 11.80
C LEU A 125 4.81 6.58 11.67
N LEU A 126 3.90 6.54 12.64
CA LEU A 126 2.71 7.39 12.66
C LEU A 126 3.09 8.86 12.67
N ARG A 127 4.07 9.27 13.49
CA ARG A 127 4.55 10.65 13.52
C ARG A 127 5.09 11.09 12.16
N LEU A 128 5.89 10.26 11.52
CA LEU A 128 6.41 10.51 10.17
C LEU A 128 5.26 10.69 9.17
N VAL A 129 4.33 9.74 9.09
CA VAL A 129 3.21 9.76 8.14
C VAL A 129 2.32 10.98 8.38
N ARG A 130 1.98 11.29 9.64
CA ARG A 130 1.18 12.48 9.97
C ARG A 130 1.90 13.78 9.60
N GLN A 131 3.21 13.85 9.81
CA GLN A 131 4.00 15.01 9.43
C GLN A 131 4.04 15.18 7.90
N ASP A 132 4.28 14.11 7.16
CA ASP A 132 4.26 14.11 5.70
C ASP A 132 2.90 14.58 5.16
N LEU A 133 1.79 14.05 5.71
CA LEU A 133 0.44 14.46 5.33
C LEU A 133 0.15 15.93 5.68
N ALA A 134 0.58 16.42 6.85
CA ALA A 134 0.43 17.81 7.24
C ALA A 134 1.25 18.76 6.34
N ASP A 135 2.46 18.35 5.96
CA ASP A 135 3.31 19.10 5.05
C ASP A 135 2.71 19.18 3.64
N ILE A 136 2.14 18.07 3.15
CA ILE A 136 1.42 18.04 1.86
C ILE A 136 0.20 18.99 1.91
N GLN A 137 -0.56 18.98 3.01
CA GLN A 137 -1.69 19.88 3.18
C GLN A 137 -1.23 21.36 3.18
N ALA A 138 -0.16 21.68 3.91
CA ALA A 138 0.40 23.03 3.95
C ALA A 138 0.94 23.49 2.59
N VAL A 139 1.48 22.58 1.77
CA VAL A 139 1.90 22.87 0.39
C VAL A 139 0.68 23.09 -0.51
N CYS A 140 -0.36 22.25 -0.41
CA CYS A 140 -1.60 22.42 -1.18
C CYS A 140 -2.31 23.74 -0.83
N ASP A 141 -2.21 24.20 0.41
CA ASP A 141 -2.79 25.46 0.87
C ASP A 141 -1.92 26.70 0.55
N GLY A 142 -0.73 26.51 -0.02
CA GLY A 142 0.20 27.59 -0.34
C GLY A 142 0.92 28.17 0.89
N SER A 143 0.72 27.59 2.08
CA SER A 143 1.33 28.04 3.33
C SER A 143 2.80 27.66 3.45
N LYS A 144 3.26 26.61 2.75
CA LYS A 144 4.63 26.11 2.79
C LYS A 144 5.18 25.98 1.38
N LYS A 145 6.42 26.42 1.17
CA LYS A 145 7.13 26.19 -0.11
C LYS A 145 7.36 24.70 -0.31
N GLN A 146 7.20 24.27 -1.56
CA GLN A 146 7.49 22.89 -1.95
C GLN A 146 8.98 22.61 -1.82
N THR A 147 9.31 21.50 -1.15
CA THR A 147 10.65 20.94 -1.00
C THR A 147 10.79 19.69 -1.88
N ASN A 148 12.01 19.18 -2.07
CA ASN A 148 12.24 17.95 -2.83
C ASN A 148 11.44 16.77 -2.26
N ASP A 149 11.45 16.60 -0.94
CA ASP A 149 10.73 15.52 -0.26
C ASP A 149 9.21 15.62 -0.45
N THR A 150 8.65 16.82 -0.29
CA THR A 150 7.21 17.04 -0.46
C THR A 150 6.79 16.92 -1.92
N ARG A 151 7.65 17.28 -2.88
CA ARG A 151 7.42 17.04 -4.31
C ARG A 151 7.36 15.55 -4.63
N ASP A 152 8.29 14.76 -4.10
CA ASP A 152 8.30 13.32 -4.32
C ASP A 152 7.10 12.63 -3.64
N LEU A 153 6.71 13.06 -2.44
CA LEU A 153 5.49 12.59 -1.78
C LEU A 153 4.25 12.90 -2.62
N LEU A 154 4.14 14.13 -3.11
CA LEU A 154 3.00 14.58 -3.91
C LEU A 154 2.88 13.80 -5.22
N ASN A 155 4.01 13.56 -5.90
CA ASN A 155 4.08 12.75 -7.12
C ASN A 155 3.69 11.28 -6.89
N ASN A 156 4.08 10.70 -5.74
CA ASN A 156 3.70 9.32 -5.40
C ASN A 156 2.21 9.24 -5.07
N LEU A 157 1.70 10.14 -4.23
CA LEU A 157 0.30 10.12 -3.79
C LEU A 157 -0.68 10.47 -4.91
N SER A 158 -0.35 11.40 -5.82
CA SER A 158 -1.18 11.71 -6.98
C SER A 158 -1.34 10.50 -7.92
N LYS A 159 -0.33 9.63 -7.98
CA LYS A 159 -0.35 8.36 -8.73
C LYS A 159 -0.89 7.17 -7.93
N GLY A 160 -1.32 7.38 -6.69
CA GLY A 160 -1.77 6.30 -5.79
C GLY A 160 -0.67 5.31 -5.38
N ILE A 161 0.61 5.70 -5.52
CA ILE A 161 1.78 4.88 -5.18
C ILE A 161 2.16 5.15 -3.72
N THR A 162 2.42 4.07 -2.96
CA THR A 162 2.88 4.18 -1.58
C THR A 162 4.34 4.71 -1.54
N PRO A 163 4.63 5.84 -0.86
CA PRO A 163 5.99 6.35 -0.69
C PRO A 163 6.94 5.33 -0.08
N SER A 164 8.21 5.33 -0.52
CA SER A 164 9.24 4.42 0.00
C SER A 164 9.54 4.66 1.48
N THR A 165 9.49 5.91 1.93
CA THR A 165 9.70 6.34 3.32
C THR A 165 8.70 5.71 4.29
N TRP A 166 7.49 5.36 3.82
CA TRP A 166 6.43 4.75 4.61
C TRP A 166 6.57 3.23 4.72
N LYS A 167 7.24 2.59 3.75
CA LYS A 167 7.44 1.13 3.68
C LYS A 167 8.54 0.65 4.64
N LYS A 168 8.40 0.97 5.94
CA LYS A 168 9.34 0.55 7.00
C LYS A 168 9.12 -0.87 7.51
N TYR A 169 8.01 -1.48 7.14
CA TYR A 169 7.66 -2.86 7.44
C TYR A 169 7.33 -3.62 6.14
N ARG A 170 7.31 -4.95 6.21
CA ARG A 170 7.08 -5.79 5.03
C ARG A 170 5.64 -5.64 4.55
N VAL A 171 5.50 -5.20 3.31
CA VAL A 171 4.22 -5.06 2.60
C VAL A 171 4.30 -5.71 1.22
N PRO A 172 3.17 -6.08 0.60
CA PRO A 172 3.15 -6.55 -0.78
C PRO A 172 3.86 -5.56 -1.73
N PRO A 173 4.62 -6.05 -2.73
CA PRO A 173 5.45 -5.20 -3.58
C PRO A 173 4.65 -4.16 -4.38
N ARG A 174 3.39 -4.46 -4.73
CA ARG A 174 2.48 -3.60 -5.50
C ARG A 174 1.32 -3.07 -4.66
N ILE A 175 1.55 -2.76 -3.38
CA ILE A 175 0.51 -2.18 -2.53
C ILE A 175 0.25 -0.72 -2.93
N SER A 176 -1.03 -0.38 -3.18
CA SER A 176 -1.43 1.00 -3.45
C SER A 176 -1.40 1.83 -2.16
N ALA A 177 -1.29 3.16 -2.28
CA ALA A 177 -1.26 4.05 -1.13
C ALA A 177 -2.52 3.92 -0.26
N MET A 178 -3.69 3.74 -0.89
CA MET A 178 -4.97 3.51 -0.20
C MET A 178 -4.98 2.18 0.56
N GLN A 179 -4.53 1.09 -0.05
CA GLN A 179 -4.44 -0.22 0.59
C GLN A 179 -3.44 -0.19 1.76
N TRP A 180 -2.29 0.45 1.55
CA TRP A 180 -1.28 0.62 2.59
C TRP A 180 -1.82 1.41 3.77
N MET A 181 -2.53 2.52 3.51
CA MET A 181 -3.13 3.34 4.57
C MET A 181 -4.18 2.55 5.35
N SER A 182 -5.05 1.81 4.66
CA SER A 182 -6.05 0.98 5.33
C SER A 182 -5.42 -0.12 6.19
N ASP A 183 -4.35 -0.77 5.71
CA ASP A 183 -3.61 -1.77 6.47
C ASP A 183 -2.96 -1.10 7.69
N PHE A 184 -2.25 0.01 7.49
CA PHE A 184 -1.59 0.76 8.56
C PHE A 184 -2.58 1.18 9.67
N VAL A 185 -3.74 1.74 9.31
CA VAL A 185 -4.80 2.09 10.27
C VAL A 185 -5.27 0.86 11.06
N ALA A 186 -5.45 -0.30 10.41
CA ALA A 186 -5.84 -1.53 11.09
C ALA A 186 -4.77 -2.01 12.08
N ARG A 187 -3.49 -1.90 11.73
CA ARG A 187 -2.36 -2.22 12.62
C ARG A 187 -2.35 -1.32 13.85
N LEU A 188 -2.53 -0.01 13.65
CA LEU A 188 -2.59 0.95 14.75
C LEU A 188 -3.73 0.64 15.73
N LYS A 189 -4.92 0.31 15.21
CA LYS A 189 -6.07 -0.10 16.04
C LYS A 189 -5.78 -1.37 16.85
N GLN A 190 -5.09 -2.35 16.25
CA GLN A 190 -4.68 -3.56 16.96
C GLN A 190 -3.69 -3.24 18.08
N LEU A 191 -2.67 -2.42 17.81
CA LEU A 191 -1.69 -2.01 18.82
C LEU A 191 -2.35 -1.20 19.95
N GLU A 192 -3.28 -0.31 19.64
CA GLU A 192 -4.05 0.43 20.63
C GLU A 192 -4.83 -0.52 21.55
N LYS A 193 -5.51 -1.52 20.98
CA LYS A 193 -6.18 -2.57 21.77
C LYS A 193 -5.21 -3.30 22.71
N LEU A 194 -4.02 -3.65 22.24
CA LEU A 194 -3.01 -4.31 23.07
C LEU A 194 -2.55 -3.40 24.21
N VAL A 195 -2.30 -2.12 23.92
CA VAL A 195 -1.92 -1.13 24.93
C VAL A 195 -3.01 -1.03 25.99
N THR A 196 -4.28 -0.88 25.60
CA THR A 196 -5.40 -0.82 26.53
C THR A 196 -5.45 -2.04 27.43
N LEU A 197 -5.33 -3.26 26.88
CA LEU A 197 -5.34 -4.50 27.66
C LEU A 197 -4.20 -4.57 28.69
N THR A 198 -3.00 -4.11 28.32
CA THR A 198 -1.87 -4.06 29.25
C THR A 198 -2.06 -3.07 30.40
N ILE A 199 -2.89 -2.04 30.19
CA ILE A 199 -3.18 -1.01 31.20
C ILE A 199 -4.33 -1.44 32.11
N THR A 200 -5.40 -2.03 31.56
CA THR A 200 -6.64 -2.33 32.32
C THR A 200 -6.60 -3.66 33.05
N GLU A 201 -5.94 -4.67 32.49
CA GLU A 201 -5.95 -6.03 33.03
C GLU A 201 -4.58 -6.39 33.62
N SER A 202 -3.74 -7.07 32.84
CA SER A 202 -2.42 -7.52 33.24
C SER A 202 -1.64 -7.95 32.01
N VAL A 203 -0.32 -7.88 32.08
CA VAL A 203 0.58 -8.36 31.02
C VAL A 203 0.35 -9.84 30.66
N GLN A 204 -0.19 -10.65 31.58
CA GLN A 204 -0.49 -12.06 31.32
C GLN A 204 -1.69 -12.26 30.38
N SER A 205 -2.61 -11.29 30.29
CA SER A 205 -3.78 -11.41 29.41
C SER A 205 -3.42 -11.34 27.92
N LEU A 206 -2.24 -10.80 27.59
CA LEU A 206 -1.67 -10.82 26.23
C LEU A 206 -1.60 -12.21 25.61
N ARG A 207 -1.53 -13.28 26.42
CA ARG A 207 -1.47 -14.66 25.93
C ARG A 207 -2.77 -15.14 25.27
N TYR A 208 -3.90 -14.53 25.62
CA TYR A 208 -5.22 -14.95 25.15
C TYR A 208 -5.78 -14.04 24.06
N VAL A 209 -5.00 -13.04 23.62
CA VAL A 209 -5.44 -12.09 22.60
C VAL A 209 -5.34 -12.72 21.22
N GLN A 210 -6.47 -12.75 20.51
CA GLN A 210 -6.50 -13.01 19.07
C GLN A 210 -5.82 -11.84 18.34
N MET A 211 -4.68 -12.13 17.71
CA MET A 211 -3.88 -11.14 16.97
C MET A 211 -3.79 -11.50 15.49
N ARG A 212 -3.88 -10.49 14.63
CA ARG A 212 -3.49 -10.63 13.23
C ARG A 212 -1.97 -10.58 13.15
N LEU A 213 -1.34 -11.72 12.85
CA LEU A 213 0.13 -11.84 12.74
C LEU A 213 0.69 -11.16 11.50
N GLY A 214 -0.13 -10.98 10.46
CA GLY A 214 0.25 -10.20 9.27
C GLY A 214 0.09 -8.69 9.44
N GLY A 215 -0.41 -8.24 10.60
CA GLY A 215 -0.56 -6.85 11.03
C GLY A 215 0.66 -6.36 11.80
#